data_AF-A0A6L7XFD8-F1
#
_entry.id   AF-A0A6L7XFD8-F1
#
_cell.length_a   1.000
_cell.length_b   1.000
_cell.length_c   1.000
_cell.angle_alpha   90.00
_cell.angle_beta   90.00
_cell.angle_gamma   90.00
#
_symmetry.space_group_name_H-M   'P 1'
#
loop_
_entity.id
_entity.type
_entity.pdbx_description
1 polymer ?
#
loop_
_entity_poly.entity_id
_entity_poly.type
_entity_poly.pdbx_seq_one_letter_code
_entity_poly.pdbx_strand_id
1 'polypeptide(L)'
;GFAVWPQIEHEADDGLASAAAVAAGDPRVEQVVICTPDKDLAQCVTADGRIVQYDRRQRVLYDHAGVVDKFGVPPASIPDYLGLVGDSADGFPGLPGWGAKSASALLARYGHITSIPFDAAEWDVQVRGAAKLAAALQDGFEDALLFRRIATVELGAPVSATVDEMEWRGPQPGLEERCTELGAERLAARAHSLAPG
;
A
#
# COMPACT_ATOMS: atom_id res chain seq x y z
N GLY A 1 24.52 1.77 -3.36
CA GLY A 1 24.33 1.58 -4.81
C GLY A 1 22.98 2.11 -5.18
N PHE A 2 21.92 1.52 -4.62
CA PHE A 2 20.58 2.11 -4.62
C PHE A 2 20.52 3.40 -3.81
N ALA A 3 19.58 4.28 -4.18
CA ALA A 3 19.10 5.33 -3.30
C ALA A 3 18.50 4.69 -2.03
N VAL A 4 18.73 5.34 -0.88
CA VAL A 4 18.19 4.92 0.41
C VAL A 4 17.58 6.16 1.06
N TRP A 5 16.31 6.05 1.44
CA TRP A 5 15.57 7.14 2.08
C TRP A 5 15.26 6.74 3.53
N PRO A 6 16.17 6.99 4.48
CA PRO A 6 15.88 6.74 5.89
C PRO A 6 14.78 7.71 6.35
N GLN A 7 13.70 7.16 6.88
CA GLN A 7 12.60 7.95 7.42
C GLN A 7 12.75 8.08 8.94
N ILE A 8 12.51 9.30 9.44
CA ILE A 8 12.57 9.62 10.87
C ILE A 8 11.18 10.03 11.37
N GLU A 9 10.52 10.93 10.64
CA GLU A 9 9.20 11.46 10.97
C GLU A 9 8.05 10.72 10.27
N HIS A 10 8.38 9.96 9.22
CA HIS A 10 7.47 9.17 8.42
C HIS A 10 7.78 7.68 8.56
N GLU A 11 6.83 6.85 8.12
CA GLU A 11 7.02 5.42 8.04
C GLU A 11 7.68 5.00 6.71
N ALA A 12 8.14 3.75 6.62
CA ALA A 12 8.87 3.28 5.44
C ALA A 12 7.96 3.13 4.21
N ASP A 13 6.68 2.86 4.44
CA ASP A 13 5.61 2.80 3.47
C ASP A 13 5.29 4.19 2.89
N ASP A 14 5.28 5.26 3.69
CA ASP A 14 5.20 6.65 3.23
C ASP A 14 6.36 6.99 2.28
N GLY A 15 7.58 6.56 2.64
CA GLY A 15 8.75 6.71 1.78
C GLY A 15 8.60 5.97 0.44
N LEU A 16 8.08 4.74 0.46
CA LEU A 16 7.81 3.98 -0.77
C LEU A 16 6.70 4.62 -1.60
N ALA A 17 5.61 5.07 -0.98
CA ALA A 17 4.49 5.72 -1.64
C ALA A 17 4.92 7.05 -2.28
N SER A 18 5.68 7.87 -1.54
CA SER A 18 6.23 9.15 -2.02
C SER A 18 7.17 8.94 -3.20
N ALA A 19 8.10 7.98 -3.12
CA ALA A 19 9.00 7.67 -4.23
C ALA A 19 8.25 7.11 -5.45
N ALA A 20 7.22 6.28 -5.23
CA ALA A 20 6.38 5.77 -6.30
C ALA A 20 5.62 6.89 -7.00
N ALA A 21 5.10 7.87 -6.26
CA ALA A 21 4.43 9.05 -6.82
C ALA A 21 5.40 9.92 -7.65
N VAL A 22 6.61 10.18 -7.15
CA VAL A 22 7.65 10.89 -7.90
C VAL A 22 7.98 10.17 -9.20
N ALA A 23 8.24 8.86 -9.14
CA ALA A 23 8.60 8.06 -10.30
C ALA A 23 7.45 7.96 -11.32
N ALA A 24 6.22 7.76 -10.86
CA ALA A 24 5.05 7.73 -11.73
C ALA A 24 4.78 9.10 -12.40
N GLY A 25 5.18 10.21 -11.77
CA GLY A 25 5.10 11.54 -12.35
C GLY A 25 6.07 11.78 -13.52
N ASP A 26 7.13 10.99 -13.66
CA ASP A 26 8.12 11.16 -14.72
C ASP A 26 7.74 10.35 -15.98
N PRO A 27 7.52 10.98 -17.15
CA PRO A 27 7.10 10.29 -18.37
C PRO A 27 8.12 9.29 -18.93
N ARG A 28 9.39 9.33 -18.46
CA ARG A 28 10.42 8.35 -18.81
C ARG A 28 10.21 7.01 -18.11
N VAL A 29 9.46 6.98 -17.01
CA VAL A 29 9.13 5.75 -16.29
C VAL A 29 7.93 5.08 -16.96
N GLU A 30 8.12 3.85 -17.40
CA GLU A 30 7.06 3.00 -17.96
C GLU A 30 6.12 2.50 -16.86
N GLN A 31 6.68 1.95 -15.77
CA GLN A 31 5.93 1.39 -14.66
C GLN A 31 6.75 1.44 -13.36
N VAL A 32 6.07 1.71 -12.25
CA VAL A 32 6.60 1.59 -10.89
C VAL A 32 6.09 0.28 -10.28
N VAL A 33 7.02 -0.53 -9.75
CA VAL A 33 6.69 -1.77 -9.04
C VAL A 33 7.06 -1.63 -7.57
N ILE A 34 6.06 -1.43 -6.71
CA ILE A 34 6.26 -1.36 -5.26
C ILE A 34 6.40 -2.79 -4.72
N CYS A 35 7.62 -3.16 -4.34
CA CYS A 35 7.93 -4.53 -3.93
C CYS A 35 7.71 -4.74 -2.43
N THR A 36 6.46 -4.96 -2.01
CA THR A 36 6.10 -5.22 -0.61
C THR A 36 4.96 -6.25 -0.48
N PRO A 37 4.95 -7.12 0.54
CA PRO A 37 3.75 -7.88 0.91
C PRO A 37 2.73 -7.04 1.70
N ASP A 38 3.11 -5.83 2.09
CA ASP A 38 2.28 -4.94 2.90
C ASP A 38 1.02 -4.53 2.13
N LYS A 39 -0.14 -4.72 2.75
CA LYS A 39 -1.44 -4.48 2.12
C LYS A 39 -1.76 -2.99 2.04
N ASP A 40 -1.11 -2.15 2.85
CA ASP A 40 -1.42 -0.73 2.90
C ASP A 40 -1.00 -0.05 1.60
N LEU A 41 0.14 -0.47 1.04
CA LEU A 41 0.62 0.02 -0.26
C LEU A 41 -0.20 -0.48 -1.46
N ALA A 42 -1.21 -1.33 -1.26
CA ALA A 42 -2.21 -1.61 -2.29
C ALA A 42 -2.97 -0.33 -2.68
N GLN A 43 -3.05 0.67 -1.78
CA GLN A 43 -3.67 1.96 -2.06
C GLN A 43 -2.94 2.79 -3.13
N CYS A 44 -1.65 2.53 -3.34
CA CYS A 44 -0.83 3.21 -4.34
C CYS A 44 -1.04 2.68 -5.77
N VAL A 45 -1.68 1.53 -5.93
CA VAL A 45 -1.89 0.90 -7.24
C VAL A 45 -2.81 1.78 -8.09
N THR A 46 -2.39 2.11 -9.31
CA THR A 46 -3.15 3.00 -10.20
C THR A 46 -3.99 2.23 -11.21
N ALA A 47 -5.14 2.79 -11.60
CA ALA A 47 -6.05 2.15 -12.55
C ALA A 47 -5.46 1.96 -13.96
N ASP A 48 -4.50 2.80 -14.35
CA ASP A 48 -3.78 2.72 -15.63
C ASP A 48 -2.60 1.75 -15.59
N GLY A 49 -2.34 1.07 -14.47
CA GLY A 49 -1.24 0.12 -14.31
C GLY A 49 0.14 0.76 -14.20
N ARG A 50 0.21 2.09 -14.05
CA ARG A 50 1.46 2.85 -13.91
C ARG A 50 2.17 2.57 -12.59
N ILE A 51 1.41 2.32 -11.52
CA ILE A 51 1.92 1.79 -10.25
C ILE A 51 1.24 0.45 -9.98
N VAL A 52 2.06 -0.58 -9.72
CA VAL A 52 1.61 -1.92 -9.32
C VAL A 52 2.35 -2.38 -8.07
N GLN A 53 1.76 -3.31 -7.32
CA GLN A 53 2.40 -3.89 -6.14
C GLN A 53 2.89 -5.31 -6.47
N TYR A 54 4.08 -5.67 -5.97
CA TYR A 54 4.62 -7.03 -6.09
C TYR A 54 4.91 -7.65 -4.72
N ASP A 55 4.15 -8.68 -4.36
CA ASP A 55 4.45 -9.52 -3.21
C ASP A 55 5.49 -10.56 -3.61
N ARG A 56 6.75 -10.31 -3.26
CA ARG A 56 7.87 -11.23 -3.54
C ARG A 56 7.74 -12.58 -2.82
N ARG A 57 7.07 -12.66 -1.66
CA ARG A 57 6.90 -13.90 -0.90
C ARG A 57 5.93 -14.82 -1.60
N GLN A 58 4.82 -14.27 -2.10
CA GLN A 58 3.81 -15.02 -2.84
C GLN A 58 4.11 -15.12 -4.34
N ARG A 59 5.02 -14.28 -4.85
CA ARG A 59 5.33 -14.10 -6.28
C ARG A 59 4.09 -13.70 -7.08
N VAL A 60 3.32 -12.76 -6.54
CA VAL A 60 2.09 -12.23 -7.14
C VAL A 60 2.26 -10.75 -7.40
N LEU A 61 1.90 -10.33 -8.61
CA LEU A 61 1.75 -8.93 -9.00
C LEU A 61 0.28 -8.54 -8.82
N TYR A 62 0.03 -7.48 -8.07
CA TYR A 62 -1.28 -6.87 -7.90
C TYR A 62 -1.32 -5.59 -8.72
N ASP A 63 -1.97 -5.67 -9.88
CA ASP A 63 -2.49 -4.51 -10.59
C ASP A 63 -3.86 -4.11 -9.98
N HIS A 64 -4.52 -3.12 -10.57
CA HIS A 64 -5.81 -2.66 -10.07
C HIS A 64 -6.84 -3.80 -9.96
N ALA A 65 -6.91 -4.69 -10.96
CA ALA A 65 -7.84 -5.81 -10.93
C ALA A 65 -7.46 -6.81 -9.83
N GLY A 66 -6.17 -7.10 -9.66
CA GLY A 66 -5.66 -7.95 -8.59
C GLY A 66 -5.95 -7.41 -7.18
N VAL A 67 -5.94 -6.08 -6.99
CA VAL A 67 -6.35 -5.45 -5.72
C VAL A 67 -7.86 -5.66 -5.49
N VAL A 68 -8.69 -5.42 -6.51
CA VAL A 68 -10.14 -5.64 -6.42
C VAL A 68 -10.46 -7.12 -6.15
N ASP A 69 -9.79 -8.06 -6.80
CA ASP A 69 -10.01 -9.49 -6.59
C ASP A 69 -9.63 -9.92 -5.16
N LYS A 70 -8.56 -9.34 -4.61
CA LYS A 70 -8.06 -9.67 -3.27
C LYS A 70 -8.91 -9.07 -2.14
N PHE A 71 -9.27 -7.79 -2.25
CA PHE A 71 -9.92 -7.04 -1.17
C PHE A 71 -11.41 -6.77 -1.41
N GLY A 72 -11.88 -6.93 -2.65
CA GLY A 72 -13.24 -6.59 -3.06
C GLY A 72 -13.49 -5.08 -3.18
N VAL A 73 -12.44 -4.25 -3.13
CA VAL A 73 -12.52 -2.79 -3.21
C VAL A 73 -11.42 -2.25 -4.13
N PRO A 74 -11.61 -1.08 -4.77
CA PRO A 74 -10.54 -0.45 -5.54
C PRO A 74 -9.39 0.03 -4.62
N PRO A 75 -8.17 0.23 -5.16
CA PRO A 75 -7.03 0.77 -4.43
C PRO A 75 -7.35 1.99 -3.56
N ALA A 76 -8.10 2.96 -4.10
CA ALA A 76 -8.46 4.20 -3.39
C ALA A 76 -9.33 3.98 -2.13
N SER A 77 -9.95 2.80 -1.99
CA SER A 77 -10.77 2.42 -0.84
C SER A 77 -10.04 1.52 0.15
N ILE A 78 -8.76 1.20 -0.07
CA ILE A 78 -7.98 0.35 0.85
C ILE A 78 -7.90 0.95 2.27
N PRO A 79 -7.61 2.25 2.46
CA PRO A 79 -7.59 2.83 3.81
C PRO A 79 -8.96 2.79 4.49
N ASP A 80 -10.03 3.06 3.74
CA ASP A 80 -11.41 2.95 4.22
C ASP A 80 -11.76 1.49 4.60
N TYR A 81 -11.30 0.51 3.81
CA TYR A 81 -11.48 -0.91 4.08
C TYR A 81 -10.78 -1.33 5.36
N LEU A 82 -9.52 -0.94 5.53
CA LEU A 82 -8.75 -1.21 6.73
C LEU A 82 -9.38 -0.51 7.94
N GLY A 83 -9.80 0.75 7.81
CA GLY A 83 -10.47 1.48 8.89
C GLY A 83 -11.72 0.78 9.44
N LEU A 84 -12.44 0.03 8.60
CA LEU A 84 -13.59 -0.78 9.03
C LEU A 84 -13.20 -2.16 9.54
N VAL A 85 -12.28 -2.85 8.87
CA VAL A 85 -11.94 -4.26 9.14
C VAL A 85 -10.92 -4.42 10.27
N GLY A 86 -10.07 -3.41 10.47
CA GLY A 86 -8.95 -3.43 11.38
C GLY A 86 -7.65 -3.89 10.73
N ASP A 87 -6.55 -3.53 11.40
CA ASP A 87 -5.21 -3.99 11.07
C ASP A 87 -4.44 -4.39 12.33
N SER A 88 -4.13 -5.68 12.45
CA SER A 88 -3.29 -6.18 13.53
C SER A 88 -1.81 -5.81 13.38
N ALA A 89 -1.34 -5.51 12.16
CA ALA A 89 0.03 -5.08 11.92
C ALA A 89 0.26 -3.68 12.54
N ASP A 90 -0.71 -2.78 12.33
CA ASP A 90 -0.68 -1.40 12.86
C ASP A 90 -1.38 -1.25 14.22
N GLY A 91 -1.97 -2.33 14.72
CA GLY A 91 -2.49 -2.42 16.08
C GLY A 91 -3.86 -1.78 16.30
N PHE A 92 -4.68 -1.57 15.26
CA PHE A 92 -6.05 -1.08 15.41
C PHE A 92 -7.12 -2.14 15.07
N PRO A 93 -8.23 -2.22 15.83
CA PRO A 93 -9.15 -3.35 15.74
C PRO A 93 -10.21 -3.23 14.64
N GLY A 94 -10.37 -2.06 14.02
CA GLY A 94 -11.52 -1.77 13.16
C GLY A 94 -12.82 -1.64 13.97
N LEU A 95 -13.96 -1.77 13.30
CA LEU A 95 -15.27 -1.66 13.95
C LEU A 95 -15.88 -3.03 14.32
N PRO A 96 -16.58 -3.14 15.46
CA PRO A 96 -17.24 -4.38 15.84
C PRO A 96 -18.20 -4.90 14.78
N GLY A 97 -18.01 -6.16 14.38
CA GLY A 97 -18.86 -6.84 13.38
C GLY A 97 -18.54 -6.49 11.93
N TRP A 98 -17.72 -5.46 11.67
CA TRP A 98 -17.21 -5.16 10.34
C TRP A 98 -16.07 -6.12 10.00
N GLY A 99 -16.26 -6.92 8.97
CA GLY A 99 -15.25 -7.82 8.45
C GLY A 99 -15.14 -7.70 6.94
N ALA A 100 -14.17 -8.41 6.35
CA ALA A 100 -13.81 -8.30 4.94
C ALA A 100 -15.02 -8.26 3.98
N LYS A 101 -16.00 -9.16 4.17
CA LYS A 101 -17.16 -9.27 3.28
C LYS A 101 -18.14 -8.09 3.37
N SER A 102 -18.42 -7.58 4.57
CA SER A 102 -19.35 -6.46 4.73
C SER A 102 -18.69 -5.13 4.34
N ALA A 103 -17.43 -4.96 4.74
CA ALA A 103 -16.63 -3.80 4.35
C ALA A 103 -16.48 -3.71 2.83
N SER A 104 -16.08 -4.80 2.16
CA SER A 104 -15.91 -4.78 0.72
C SER A 104 -17.23 -4.57 -0.04
N ALA A 105 -18.31 -5.22 0.37
CA ALA A 105 -19.62 -5.05 -0.28
C ALA A 105 -20.12 -3.60 -0.21
N LEU A 106 -19.96 -2.93 0.94
CA LEU A 106 -20.40 -1.54 1.08
C LEU A 106 -19.42 -0.56 0.44
N LEU A 107 -18.10 -0.74 0.59
CA LEU A 107 -17.13 0.16 -0.04
C LEU A 107 -17.07 0.01 -1.56
N ALA A 108 -17.31 -1.17 -2.12
CA ALA A 108 -17.48 -1.32 -3.57
C ALA A 108 -18.65 -0.48 -4.10
N ARG A 109 -19.66 -0.21 -3.26
CA ARG A 109 -20.84 0.58 -3.60
C ARG A 109 -20.70 2.07 -3.30
N TYR A 110 -20.19 2.40 -2.12
CA TYR A 110 -20.16 3.76 -1.57
C TYR A 110 -18.79 4.43 -1.70
N GLY A 111 -17.73 3.67 -1.98
CA GLY A 111 -16.37 4.17 -2.15
C GLY A 111 -15.65 4.48 -0.84
N HIS A 112 -16.27 5.27 0.04
CA HIS A 112 -15.67 5.75 1.29
C HIS A 112 -16.59 5.54 2.50
N ILE A 113 -16.00 5.40 3.69
CA ILE A 113 -16.73 5.30 4.98
C ILE A 113 -17.69 6.48 5.12
N THR A 114 -17.26 7.70 4.77
CA THR A 114 -18.06 8.93 4.86
C THR A 114 -19.28 8.95 3.93
N SER A 115 -19.34 8.02 2.97
CA SER A 115 -20.43 7.91 1.99
C SER A 115 -21.41 6.78 2.32
N ILE A 116 -21.13 5.97 3.35
CA ILE A 116 -22.03 4.91 3.81
C ILE A 116 -23.11 5.52 4.70
N PRO A 117 -24.41 5.41 4.38
CA PRO A 117 -25.48 5.91 5.23
C PRO A 117 -25.47 5.25 6.62
N PHE A 118 -25.83 5.99 7.66
CA PHE A 118 -25.97 5.44 9.01
C PHE A 118 -27.28 4.67 9.21
N ASP A 119 -28.27 4.83 8.34
CA ASP A 119 -29.45 3.97 8.33
C ASP A 119 -29.27 2.83 7.32
N ALA A 120 -29.31 1.60 7.82
CA ALA A 120 -29.24 0.40 6.99
C ALA A 120 -30.41 0.29 5.99
N ALA A 121 -31.54 0.97 6.21
CA ALA A 121 -32.65 1.02 5.27
C ALA A 121 -32.31 1.80 3.98
N GLU A 122 -31.30 2.66 4.03
CA GLU A 122 -30.79 3.40 2.88
C GLU A 122 -29.75 2.59 2.08
N TRP A 123 -29.39 1.39 2.55
CA TRP A 123 -28.42 0.54 1.87
C TRP A 123 -29.07 -0.21 0.71
N ASP A 124 -28.55 0.00 -0.50
CA ASP A 124 -28.95 -0.75 -1.70
C ASP A 124 -28.13 -2.05 -1.89
N VAL A 125 -27.23 -2.34 -0.96
CA VAL A 125 -26.43 -3.57 -0.88
C VAL A 125 -26.88 -4.42 0.30
N GLN A 126 -27.17 -5.69 0.03
CA GLN A 126 -27.58 -6.64 1.07
C GLN A 126 -26.36 -7.21 1.81
N VAL A 127 -26.25 -6.89 3.10
CA VAL A 127 -25.22 -7.44 3.99
C VAL A 127 -25.85 -8.07 5.23
N ARG A 128 -25.28 -9.18 5.70
CA ARG A 128 -25.76 -9.89 6.88
C ARG A 128 -25.59 -8.99 8.11
N GLY A 129 -26.68 -8.74 8.83
CA GLY A 129 -26.65 -7.94 10.05
C GLY A 129 -26.57 -6.44 9.81
N ALA A 130 -27.09 -5.95 8.66
CA ALA A 130 -27.03 -4.55 8.26
C ALA A 130 -27.37 -3.55 9.38
N ALA A 131 -28.48 -3.76 10.11
CA ALA A 131 -28.87 -2.90 11.23
C ALA A 131 -27.81 -2.81 12.35
N LYS A 132 -27.11 -3.92 12.65
CA LYS A 132 -26.02 -3.92 13.64
C LYS A 132 -24.75 -3.23 13.11
N LEU A 133 -24.44 -3.42 11.82
CA LEU A 133 -23.29 -2.80 11.18
C LEU A 133 -23.47 -1.27 11.08
N ALA A 134 -24.67 -0.82 10.73
CA ALA A 134 -25.06 0.58 10.69
C ALA A 134 -24.93 1.24 12.07
N ALA A 135 -25.45 0.59 13.12
CA ALA A 135 -25.28 1.06 14.50
C ALA A 135 -23.79 1.11 14.91
N ALA A 136 -23.01 0.07 14.62
CA ALA A 136 -21.58 0.06 14.92
C ALA A 136 -20.81 1.15 14.15
N LEU A 137 -21.19 1.42 12.90
CA LEU A 137 -20.61 2.50 12.10
C LEU A 137 -20.95 3.87 12.67
N GLN A 138 -22.20 4.08 13.09
CA GLN A 138 -22.62 5.34 13.71
C GLN A 138 -21.90 5.56 15.05
N ASP A 139 -21.84 4.54 15.90
CA ASP A 139 -21.21 4.63 17.23
C ASP A 139 -19.68 4.78 17.14
N GLY A 140 -19.05 4.12 16.17
CA GLY A 140 -17.61 4.10 15.95
C GLY A 140 -17.11 4.97 14.81
N PHE A 141 -17.90 5.93 14.31
CA PHE A 141 -17.56 6.67 13.10
C PHE A 141 -16.23 7.41 13.20
N GLU A 142 -16.00 8.11 14.32
CA GLU A 142 -14.74 8.84 14.56
C GLU A 142 -13.54 7.90 14.66
N ASP A 143 -13.70 6.74 15.30
CA ASP A 143 -12.65 5.72 15.37
C ASP A 143 -12.35 5.16 13.97
N ALA A 144 -13.37 4.88 13.14
CA ALA A 144 -13.18 4.43 11.77
C ALA A 144 -12.44 5.47 10.92
N LEU A 145 -12.72 6.76 11.10
CA LEU A 145 -11.99 7.84 10.43
C LEU A 145 -10.55 7.99 10.93
N LEU A 146 -10.31 7.76 12.23
CA LEU A 146 -8.98 7.70 12.79
C LEU A 146 -8.19 6.52 12.22
N PHE A 147 -8.77 5.33 12.20
CA PHE A 147 -8.13 4.13 11.65
C PHE A 147 -7.86 4.27 10.14
N ARG A 148 -8.81 4.85 9.39
CA ARG A 148 -8.58 5.21 7.98
C ARG A 148 -7.38 6.14 7.83
N ARG A 149 -7.23 7.14 8.70
CA ARG A 149 -6.09 8.07 8.67
C ARG A 149 -4.78 7.34 8.93
N ILE A 150 -4.75 6.47 9.94
CA ILE A 150 -3.57 5.66 10.27
C ILE A 150 -3.17 4.78 9.07
N ALA A 151 -4.14 4.14 8.41
CA ALA A 151 -3.91 3.30 7.24
C ALA A 151 -3.66 4.07 5.92
N THR A 152 -3.68 5.40 5.94
CA THR A 152 -3.46 6.21 4.73
C THR A 152 -2.00 6.62 4.67
N VAL A 153 -1.30 6.19 3.62
CA VAL A 153 0.10 6.59 3.44
C VAL A 153 0.23 8.05 3.02
N GLU A 154 1.29 8.70 3.49
CA GLU A 154 1.65 10.07 3.15
C GLU A 154 2.54 10.13 1.91
N LEU A 155 2.26 11.08 1.02
CA LEU A 155 3.04 11.33 -0.20
C LEU A 155 4.06 12.47 -0.06
N GLY A 156 4.32 12.88 1.18
CA GLY A 156 5.21 14.00 1.53
C GLY A 156 6.56 13.57 2.12
N ALA A 157 6.84 12.26 2.20
CA ALA A 157 8.04 11.78 2.83
C ALA A 157 9.30 12.19 2.05
N PRO A 158 10.41 12.56 2.72
CA PRO A 158 11.65 12.94 2.06
C PRO A 158 12.23 11.76 1.28
N VAL A 159 12.19 11.87 -0.05
CA VAL A 159 12.73 10.92 -1.01
C VAL A 159 13.51 11.65 -2.10
N SER A 160 14.14 10.90 -3.01
CA SER A 160 14.79 11.45 -4.20
C SER A 160 13.83 12.30 -5.02
N ALA A 161 14.28 13.48 -5.48
CA ALA A 161 13.43 14.43 -6.19
C ALA A 161 13.18 14.05 -7.65
N THR A 162 14.07 13.23 -8.22
CA THR A 162 14.03 12.81 -9.62
C THR A 162 14.34 11.33 -9.74
N VAL A 163 13.89 10.71 -10.83
CA VAL A 163 14.20 9.30 -11.13
C VAL A 163 15.69 9.08 -11.44
N ASP A 164 16.41 10.12 -11.86
CA ASP A 164 17.86 10.06 -12.12
C ASP A 164 18.68 9.84 -10.83
N GLU A 165 18.17 10.34 -9.70
CA GLU A 165 18.73 10.07 -8.36
C GLU A 165 18.42 8.66 -7.86
N MET A 166 17.33 8.06 -8.37
CA MET A 166 16.92 6.69 -8.06
C MET A 166 17.61 5.65 -8.95
N GLU A 167 18.20 6.10 -10.06
CA GLU A 167 18.84 5.24 -11.05
C GLU A 167 19.97 4.42 -10.42
N TRP A 168 19.86 3.10 -10.52
CA TRP A 168 20.92 2.22 -10.04
C TRP A 168 22.05 2.15 -11.07
N ARG A 169 23.20 2.75 -10.73
CA ARG A 169 24.42 2.78 -11.57
C ARG A 169 25.42 1.68 -11.25
N GLY A 170 24.97 0.58 -10.64
CA GLY A 170 25.83 -0.52 -10.21
C GLY A 170 26.21 -0.47 -8.72
N PRO A 171 27.02 -1.45 -8.27
CA PRO A 171 27.49 -1.53 -6.90
C PRO A 171 28.46 -0.39 -6.56
N GLN A 172 28.48 0.03 -5.29
CA GLN A 172 29.42 1.04 -4.79
C GLN A 172 30.71 0.35 -4.31
N PRO A 173 31.85 1.07 -4.27
CA PRO A 173 33.09 0.54 -3.70
C PRO A 173 32.86 -0.03 -2.28
N GLY A 174 33.48 -1.18 -2.01
CA GLY A 174 33.39 -1.86 -0.71
C GLY A 174 32.26 -2.89 -0.60
N LEU A 175 31.44 -3.10 -1.64
CA LEU A 175 30.42 -4.16 -1.64
C LEU A 175 31.04 -5.55 -1.46
N GLU A 176 32.16 -5.83 -2.13
CA GLU A 176 32.83 -7.12 -2.11
C GLU A 176 33.35 -7.47 -0.71
N GLU A 177 33.98 -6.50 -0.04
CA GLU A 177 34.48 -6.63 1.33
C GLU A 177 33.31 -6.94 2.28
N ARG A 178 32.24 -6.15 2.21
CA ARG A 178 31.02 -6.38 3.00
C ARG A 178 30.37 -7.75 2.71
N CYS A 179 30.30 -8.14 1.44
CA CYS A 179 29.76 -9.46 1.08
C CYS A 179 30.64 -10.58 1.62
N THR A 180 31.97 -10.42 1.66
CA THR A 180 32.88 -11.41 2.23
C THR A 180 32.71 -11.51 3.75
N GLU A 181 32.61 -10.38 4.46
CA GLU A 181 32.32 -10.34 5.90
C GLU A 181 31.03 -11.08 6.27
N LEU A 182 30.02 -11.03 5.39
CA LEU A 182 28.71 -11.65 5.57
C LEU A 182 28.61 -13.07 4.99
N GLY A 183 29.66 -13.61 4.36
CA GLY A 183 29.62 -14.91 3.67
C GLY A 183 28.65 -14.96 2.48
N ALA A 184 28.53 -13.85 1.76
CA ALA A 184 27.54 -13.59 0.71
C ALA A 184 28.20 -13.15 -0.62
N GLU A 185 29.38 -13.69 -0.95
CA GLU A 185 30.22 -13.31 -2.09
C GLU A 185 29.48 -13.44 -3.44
N ARG A 186 28.57 -14.42 -3.54
CA ARG A 186 27.71 -14.61 -4.71
C ARG A 186 26.83 -13.40 -5.01
N LEU A 187 26.47 -12.60 -3.99
CA LEU A 187 25.67 -11.39 -4.18
C LEU A 187 26.47 -10.29 -4.86
N ALA A 188 27.74 -10.10 -4.49
CA ALA A 188 28.61 -9.13 -5.14
C ALA A 188 28.82 -9.46 -6.62
N ALA A 189 29.14 -10.73 -6.92
CA ALA A 189 29.29 -11.20 -8.30
C ALA A 189 28.01 -10.97 -9.13
N ARG A 190 26.85 -11.26 -8.55
CA ARG A 190 25.55 -11.03 -9.21
C ARG A 190 25.28 -9.53 -9.43
N ALA A 191 25.55 -8.69 -8.45
CA ALA A 191 25.36 -7.24 -8.56
C ALA A 191 26.19 -6.67 -9.71
N HIS A 192 27.46 -7.07 -9.84
CA HIS A 192 28.30 -6.68 -10.98
C HIS A 192 27.77 -7.17 -12.32
N SER A 193 27.30 -8.42 -12.40
CA SER A 193 26.74 -8.96 -13.65
C SER A 193 25.47 -8.25 -14.13
N LEU A 194 24.76 -7.59 -13.23
CA LEU A 194 23.53 -6.86 -13.51
C LEU A 194 23.75 -5.36 -13.75
N ALA A 195 24.93 -4.83 -13.36
CA ALA A 195 25.21 -3.42 -13.48
C ALA A 195 25.20 -3.01 -14.96
N PRO A 196 24.68 -1.81 -15.30
CA PRO A 196 24.87 -1.26 -16.63
C PRO A 196 26.38 -1.13 -16.88
N GLY A 197 26.83 -1.66 -18.03
CA GLY A 197 28.24 -1.70 -18.42
C GLY A 197 28.84 -0.34 -18.76
#